data_AF-A0AA84ZW18-F1
#
_entry.id   AF-A0AA84ZW18-F1
#
_cell.length_a   1.000
_cell.length_b   1.000
_cell.length_c   1.000
_cell.angle_alpha   90.00
_cell.angle_beta   90.00
_cell.angle_gamma   90.00
#
_symmetry.space_group_name_H-M   'P 1'
#
loop_
_entity.id
_entity.type
_entity.pdbx_description
1 polymer ?
#
loop_
_entity_poly.entity_id
_entity_poly.type
_entity_poly.pdbx_seq_one_letter_code
_entity_poly.pdbx_strand_id
1 'polypeptide(L)'
;MEFDELMNKELDLLIRSVHQKATDLKTEKKQNKNLRVRFKKDHDSDDEFPVDKDPLCDYEEDEANAKWVQENLPGGKSEKSDAILNCPGCMSVLSLVSHRHPHFKTQYYTEYPINCVVDETQIISRTISKPHIAKKSPENNLESNRNVMKEYHPVTCKVCGNSVGCKEIQTNMIYFNDILASHS
;
A
#
# COMPACT_ATOMS: atom_id res chain seq x y z
N MET A 1 22.28 57.39 -23.17
CA MET A 1 21.92 56.78 -24.46
C MET A 1 22.77 55.54 -24.76
N GLU A 2 24.09 55.56 -24.59
CA GLU A 2 24.94 54.39 -24.90
C GLU A 2 24.75 53.19 -23.94
N PHE A 3 24.48 53.46 -22.64
CA PHE A 3 24.25 52.41 -21.64
C PHE A 3 22.92 51.65 -21.86
N ASP A 4 21.86 52.37 -22.24
CA ASP A 4 20.54 51.77 -22.51
C ASP A 4 20.59 50.90 -23.78
N GLU A 5 21.35 51.31 -24.80
CA GLU A 5 21.59 50.48 -25.98
C GLU A 5 22.38 49.21 -25.67
N LEU A 6 23.35 49.28 -24.76
CA LEU A 6 24.12 48.11 -24.35
C LEU A 6 23.23 47.11 -23.58
N MET A 7 22.40 47.61 -22.67
CA MET A 7 21.48 46.80 -21.87
C MET A 7 20.44 46.10 -22.77
N ASN A 8 19.90 46.81 -23.77
CA ASN A 8 18.96 46.23 -24.73
C ASN A 8 19.62 45.14 -25.58
N LYS A 9 20.90 45.31 -25.96
CA LYS A 9 21.66 44.29 -26.69
C LYS A 9 21.89 43.03 -25.85
N GLU A 10 22.20 43.16 -24.56
CA GLU A 10 22.35 42.00 -23.67
C GLU A 10 21.02 41.28 -23.45
N LEU A 11 19.92 42.03 -23.31
CA LEU A 11 18.58 41.46 -23.17
C LEU A 11 18.17 40.67 -24.43
N ASP A 12 18.44 41.21 -25.62
CA ASP A 12 18.18 40.52 -26.89
C ASP A 12 18.99 39.23 -27.05
N LEU A 13 20.25 39.22 -26.59
CA LEU A 13 21.08 38.01 -26.58
C LEU A 13 20.52 36.94 -25.64
N LEU A 14 20.01 37.34 -24.47
CA LEU A 14 19.38 36.44 -23.52
C LEU A 14 18.09 35.83 -24.08
N ILE A 15 17.24 36.67 -24.69
CA ILE A 15 15.98 36.23 -25.31
C ILE A 15 16.27 35.22 -26.44
N ARG A 16 17.26 35.49 -27.29
CA ARG A 16 17.69 34.54 -28.36
C ARG A 16 18.17 33.21 -27.78
N SER A 17 18.97 33.23 -26.71
CA SER A 17 19.43 32.01 -26.03
C SER A 17 18.27 31.17 -25.47
N VAL A 18 17.26 31.83 -24.88
CA VAL A 18 16.06 31.16 -24.34
C VAL A 18 15.23 30.56 -25.48
N HIS A 19 15.08 31.25 -26.60
CA HIS A 19 14.38 30.71 -27.77
C HIS A 19 15.11 29.49 -28.37
N GLN A 20 16.44 29.52 -28.44
CA GLN A 20 17.26 28.38 -28.88
C GLN A 20 17.05 27.16 -27.97
N LYS A 21 17.12 27.35 -26.64
CA LYS A 21 16.88 26.27 -25.65
C LYS A 21 15.45 25.73 -25.74
N ALA A 22 14.46 26.58 -26.01
CA ALA A 22 13.08 26.16 -26.18
C ALA A 22 12.84 25.38 -27.49
N THR A 23 13.58 25.67 -28.56
CA THR A 23 13.55 24.87 -29.80
C THR A 23 14.26 23.53 -29.64
N ASP A 24 15.34 23.48 -28.85
CA ASP A 24 16.05 22.24 -28.54
C ASP A 24 15.19 21.31 -27.68
N LEU A 25 14.54 21.82 -26.62
CA LEU A 25 13.57 21.05 -25.81
C LEU A 25 12.38 20.52 -26.61
N LYS A 26 11.90 21.29 -27.60
CA LYS A 26 10.80 20.85 -28.49
C LYS A 26 11.25 19.74 -29.45
N THR A 27 12.53 19.73 -29.83
CA THR A 27 13.13 18.72 -30.70
C THR A 27 13.40 17.42 -29.92
N GLU A 28 13.91 17.51 -28.68
CA GLU A 28 14.03 16.37 -27.75
C GLU A 28 12.66 15.75 -27.41
N LYS A 29 11.63 16.58 -27.15
CA LYS A 29 10.24 16.10 -26.96
C LYS A 29 9.65 15.46 -28.22
N LYS A 30 10.17 15.71 -29.42
CA LYS A 30 9.72 15.06 -30.66
C LYS A 30 10.38 13.70 -30.86
N GLN A 31 11.63 13.54 -30.38
CA GLN A 31 12.34 12.25 -30.39
C GLN A 31 11.80 11.30 -29.29
N ASN A 32 11.44 11.81 -28.10
CA ASN A 32 10.91 10.99 -26.99
C ASN A 32 9.48 10.46 -27.18
N LYS A 33 8.74 10.89 -28.21
CA LYS A 33 7.40 10.35 -28.52
C LYS A 33 7.44 8.95 -29.14
N ASN A 34 8.61 8.50 -29.57
CA ASN A 34 8.81 7.17 -30.13
C ASN A 34 9.31 6.14 -29.10
N LEU A 35 9.58 6.54 -27.86
CA LEU A 35 9.83 5.64 -26.72
C LEU A 35 8.50 5.22 -26.07
N ARG A 36 7.56 4.72 -26.88
CA ARG A 36 6.47 3.92 -26.32
C ARG A 36 7.05 2.53 -26.12
N VAL A 37 7.48 2.23 -24.89
CA VAL A 37 7.87 0.88 -24.50
C VAL A 37 6.68 -0.03 -24.78
N ARG A 38 6.75 -0.75 -25.89
CA ARG A 38 5.82 -1.83 -26.21
C ARG A 38 6.46 -3.05 -25.61
N PHE A 39 5.92 -3.52 -24.48
CA PHE A 39 6.19 -4.88 -24.04
C PHE A 39 5.75 -5.79 -25.18
N LYS A 40 6.71 -6.38 -25.89
CA LYS A 40 6.38 -7.44 -26.82
C LYS A 40 5.82 -8.58 -25.98
N LYS A 41 4.66 -9.08 -26.37
CA LYS A 41 4.12 -10.32 -25.82
C LYS A 41 4.83 -11.43 -26.57
N ASP A 42 6.05 -11.72 -26.13
CA ASP A 42 6.84 -12.80 -26.70
C ASP A 42 6.31 -14.13 -26.16
N HIS A 43 6.30 -15.07 -27.08
CA HIS A 43 5.72 -16.40 -27.04
C HIS A 43 6.31 -17.24 -25.89
N ASP A 44 5.48 -18.07 -25.25
CA ASP A 44 5.88 -19.08 -24.26
C ASP A 44 6.79 -20.14 -24.89
N SER A 45 8.08 -19.82 -25.01
CA SER A 45 9.14 -20.81 -25.07
C SER A 45 10.03 -20.55 -23.87
N ASP A 46 10.16 -21.56 -23.01
CA ASP A 46 11.04 -21.63 -21.85
C ASP A 46 12.53 -21.60 -22.25
N ASP A 47 12.93 -20.67 -23.11
CA ASP A 47 14.32 -20.31 -23.28
C ASP A 47 14.72 -19.54 -22.02
N GLU A 48 15.36 -20.26 -21.09
CA GLU A 48 16.17 -19.69 -20.01
C GLU A 48 17.20 -18.75 -20.65
N PHE A 49 16.82 -17.50 -20.87
CA PHE A 49 17.80 -16.44 -21.04
C PHE A 49 18.69 -16.50 -19.79
N PRO A 50 20.01 -16.68 -19.94
CA PRO A 50 20.91 -16.52 -18.82
C PRO A 50 20.67 -15.11 -18.29
N VAL A 51 19.95 -15.02 -17.18
CA VAL A 51 19.87 -13.78 -16.42
C VAL A 51 21.28 -13.63 -15.92
N ASP A 52 22.08 -12.81 -16.61
CA ASP A 52 23.42 -12.45 -16.16
C ASP A 52 23.23 -12.01 -14.72
N LYS A 53 23.69 -12.86 -13.79
CA LYS A 53 23.58 -12.61 -12.36
C LYS A 53 24.26 -11.28 -12.14
N ASP A 54 23.47 -10.27 -11.76
CA ASP A 54 23.99 -8.92 -11.58
C ASP A 54 25.16 -9.03 -10.59
N PRO A 55 26.40 -8.69 -10.98
CA PRO A 55 27.55 -8.78 -10.09
C PRO A 55 27.40 -7.95 -8.81
N LEU A 56 26.42 -7.03 -8.78
CA LEU A 56 26.08 -6.22 -7.61
C LEU A 56 25.05 -6.88 -6.67
N CYS A 57 24.35 -7.94 -7.10
CA CYS A 57 23.35 -8.64 -6.29
C CYS A 57 23.91 -9.96 -5.76
N ASP A 58 23.88 -10.11 -4.43
CA ASP A 58 24.21 -11.38 -3.77
C ASP A 58 22.96 -12.25 -3.61
N TYR A 59 22.75 -13.14 -4.58
CA TYR A 59 21.61 -14.06 -4.58
C TYR A 59 21.64 -15.07 -3.43
N GLU A 60 22.82 -15.40 -2.88
CA GLU A 60 22.92 -16.35 -1.77
C GLU A 60 22.46 -15.68 -0.47
N GLU A 61 22.87 -14.43 -0.24
CA GLU A 61 22.40 -13.62 0.89
C GLU A 61 20.89 -13.35 0.79
N ASP A 62 20.37 -13.05 -0.40
CA ASP A 62 18.94 -12.84 -0.64
C ASP A 62 18.12 -14.09 -0.30
N GLU A 63 18.57 -15.27 -0.71
CA GLU A 63 17.90 -16.53 -0.40
C GLU A 63 17.96 -16.84 1.11
N ALA A 64 19.10 -16.57 1.76
CA ALA A 64 19.24 -16.70 3.20
C ALA A 64 18.30 -15.75 3.96
N ASN A 65 18.18 -14.50 3.52
CA ASN A 65 17.28 -13.50 4.08
C ASN A 65 15.81 -13.91 3.91
N ALA A 66 15.44 -14.43 2.73
CA ALA A 66 14.09 -14.94 2.49
C ALA A 66 13.75 -16.11 3.44
N LYS A 67 14.69 -17.05 3.63
CA LYS A 67 14.53 -18.14 4.61
C LYS A 67 14.40 -17.61 6.03
N TRP A 68 15.22 -16.63 6.42
CA TRP A 68 15.14 -16.02 7.74
C TRP A 68 13.76 -15.38 7.98
N VAL A 69 13.21 -14.66 7.00
CA VAL A 69 11.86 -14.08 7.08
C VAL A 69 10.80 -15.16 7.25
N GLN A 70 10.89 -16.25 6.49
CA GLN A 70 9.95 -17.37 6.59
C GLN A 70 9.95 -18.05 7.96
N GLU A 71 11.12 -18.13 8.60
CA GLU A 71 11.32 -18.82 9.87
C GLU A 71 11.08 -17.93 11.10
N ASN A 72 11.44 -16.65 11.03
CA ASN A 72 11.48 -15.76 12.20
C ASN A 72 10.29 -14.80 12.29
N LEU A 73 9.65 -14.46 11.16
CA LEU A 73 8.54 -13.50 11.16
C LEU A 73 7.18 -14.20 11.20
N PRO A 74 6.23 -13.70 12.01
CA PRO A 74 4.85 -14.18 12.00
C PRO A 74 4.24 -14.13 10.60
N GLY A 75 3.76 -15.29 10.13
CA GLY A 75 3.16 -15.43 8.82
C GLY A 75 4.15 -15.50 7.64
N GLY A 76 5.46 -15.54 7.87
CA GLY A 76 6.46 -15.62 6.80
C GLY A 76 6.31 -16.85 5.87
N LYS A 77 5.79 -17.96 6.39
CA LYS A 77 5.54 -19.20 5.61
C LYS A 77 4.20 -19.22 4.86
N SER A 78 3.33 -18.22 5.06
CA SER A 78 2.01 -18.24 4.43
C SER A 78 2.10 -17.90 2.94
N GLU A 79 1.60 -18.80 2.09
CA GLU A 79 1.56 -18.61 0.64
C GLU A 79 0.44 -17.66 0.19
N LYS A 80 -0.52 -17.35 1.07
CA LYS A 80 -1.74 -16.59 0.72
C LYS A 80 -1.80 -15.29 1.51
N SER A 81 -1.24 -14.23 0.93
CA SER A 81 -1.36 -12.86 1.42
C SER A 81 -1.89 -11.96 0.30
N ASP A 82 -2.91 -11.15 0.61
CA ASP A 82 -3.44 -10.18 -0.34
C ASP A 82 -2.55 -8.93 -0.45
N ALA A 83 -1.89 -8.55 0.66
CA ALA A 83 -1.06 -7.36 0.76
C ALA A 83 -0.11 -7.40 1.97
N ILE A 84 1.01 -6.70 1.87
CA ILE A 84 1.85 -6.34 3.01
C ILE A 84 1.33 -5.03 3.61
N LEU A 85 1.12 -5.00 4.92
CA LEU A 85 0.53 -3.87 5.63
C LEU A 85 1.61 -3.05 6.35
N ASN A 86 1.66 -1.74 6.13
CA ASN A 86 2.65 -0.83 6.71
C ASN A 86 1.99 0.31 7.49
N CYS A 87 2.58 0.67 8.63
CA CYS A 87 2.07 1.75 9.47
C CYS A 87 2.06 3.09 8.71
N PRO A 88 0.96 3.86 8.72
CA PRO A 88 0.91 5.16 8.04
C PRO A 88 1.83 6.22 8.67
N GLY A 89 2.17 6.09 9.95
CA GLY A 89 3.02 7.06 10.66
C GLY A 89 4.52 6.87 10.43
N CYS A 90 5.00 5.62 10.50
CA CYS A 90 6.43 5.31 10.46
C CYS A 90 6.82 4.28 9.38
N MET A 91 5.87 3.85 8.55
CA MET A 91 6.07 2.86 7.48
C MET A 91 6.59 1.49 7.93
N SER A 92 6.62 1.22 9.24
CA SER A 92 7.01 -0.11 9.75
C SER A 92 5.99 -1.17 9.36
N VAL A 93 6.48 -2.35 8.99
CA VAL A 93 5.65 -3.50 8.61
C VAL A 93 4.81 -3.94 9.81
N LEU A 94 3.49 -3.96 9.65
CA LEU A 94 2.53 -4.40 10.66
C LEU A 94 2.15 -5.87 10.47
N SER A 95 2.01 -6.32 9.23
CA SER A 95 1.75 -7.72 8.89
C SER A 95 2.25 -8.07 7.50
N LEU A 96 2.80 -9.28 7.36
CA LEU A 96 3.15 -9.89 6.07
C LEU A 96 1.96 -10.62 5.44
N VAL A 97 1.08 -11.18 6.27
CA VAL A 97 -0.08 -11.96 5.83
C VAL A 97 -1.33 -11.18 6.15
N SER A 98 -2.02 -10.71 5.12
CA SER A 98 -3.29 -10.04 5.31
C SER A 98 -4.35 -10.56 4.36
N HIS A 99 -5.58 -10.47 4.84
CA HIS A 99 -6.77 -10.78 4.07
C HIS A 99 -7.62 -9.52 3.97
N ARG A 100 -8.06 -9.22 2.77
CA ARG A 100 -8.88 -8.05 2.51
C ARG A 100 -10.32 -8.31 2.90
N HIS A 101 -10.98 -7.33 3.51
CA HIS A 101 -12.40 -7.44 3.81
C HIS A 101 -13.24 -7.53 2.52
N PRO A 102 -14.19 -8.48 2.39
CA PRO A 102 -14.96 -8.68 1.16
C PRO A 102 -15.75 -7.44 0.71
N HIS A 103 -16.29 -6.69 1.68
CA HIS A 103 -17.11 -5.49 1.39
C HIS A 103 -16.29 -4.20 1.41
N PHE A 104 -15.20 -4.13 2.17
CA PHE A 104 -14.48 -2.89 2.42
C PHE A 104 -13.05 -3.01 1.91
N LYS A 105 -12.84 -2.42 0.74
CA LYS A 105 -11.61 -2.51 0.00
C LYS A 105 -10.38 -1.94 0.71
N THR A 106 -10.58 -1.05 1.67
CA THR A 106 -9.56 -0.36 2.46
C THR A 106 -9.32 -1.02 3.82
N GLN A 107 -10.08 -2.07 4.15
CA GLN A 107 -9.96 -2.77 5.42
C GLN A 107 -9.31 -4.13 5.19
N TYR A 108 -8.37 -4.44 6.07
CA TYR A 108 -7.64 -5.70 6.05
C TYR A 108 -7.70 -6.32 7.43
N TYR A 109 -7.58 -7.63 7.50
CA TYR A 109 -7.46 -8.34 8.75
C TYR A 109 -6.31 -9.34 8.71
N THR A 110 -5.77 -9.62 9.89
CA THR A 110 -4.71 -10.62 10.05
C THR A 110 -4.83 -11.34 11.39
N GLU A 111 -4.24 -12.52 11.44
CA GLU A 111 -3.99 -13.30 12.65
C GLU A 111 -2.55 -13.15 13.15
N TYR A 112 -1.63 -12.66 12.29
CA TYR A 112 -0.19 -12.64 12.53
C TYR A 112 0.37 -11.22 12.54
N PRO A 113 0.08 -10.41 13.57
CA PRO A 113 0.69 -9.09 13.71
C PRO A 113 2.17 -9.19 14.10
N ILE A 114 2.96 -8.21 13.67
CA ILE A 114 4.40 -8.14 13.98
C ILE A 114 4.67 -6.95 14.91
N ASN A 115 4.49 -5.73 14.40
CA ASN A 115 4.80 -4.49 15.12
C ASN A 115 3.56 -3.81 15.73
N CYS A 116 2.66 -4.60 16.32
CA CYS A 116 1.42 -4.13 16.92
C CYS A 116 1.37 -4.39 18.42
N VAL A 117 0.80 -3.45 19.17
CA VAL A 117 0.50 -3.57 20.60
C VAL A 117 -1.02 -3.51 20.76
N VAL A 118 -1.58 -4.53 21.41
CA VAL A 118 -3.00 -4.61 21.72
C VAL A 118 -3.20 -4.10 23.15
N ASP A 119 -4.06 -3.10 23.33
CA ASP A 119 -4.44 -2.66 24.67
C ASP A 119 -5.70 -3.40 25.14
N GLU A 120 -5.48 -4.45 25.93
CA GLU A 120 -6.55 -5.30 26.46
C GLU A 120 -7.35 -4.63 27.60
N THR A 121 -6.86 -3.50 28.13
CA THR A 121 -7.55 -2.77 29.20
C THR A 121 -8.72 -1.94 28.70
N GLN A 122 -8.68 -1.56 27.42
CA GLN A 122 -9.71 -0.75 26.78
C GLN A 122 -10.61 -1.63 25.92
N ILE A 123 -11.93 -1.49 26.09
CA ILE A 123 -12.94 -2.16 25.28
C ILE A 123 -13.74 -1.13 24.51
N ILE A 124 -13.72 -1.26 23.19
CA ILE A 124 -14.54 -0.48 22.26
C ILE A 124 -15.70 -1.37 21.83
N SER A 125 -16.92 -0.98 22.20
CA SER A 125 -18.13 -1.66 21.72
C SER A 125 -18.65 -1.00 20.46
N ARG A 126 -18.89 -1.78 19.40
CA ARG A 126 -19.61 -1.30 18.20
C ARG A 126 -20.95 -2.01 18.08
N THR A 127 -22.03 -1.23 17.94
CA THR A 127 -23.36 -1.74 17.61
C THR A 127 -23.44 -1.95 16.10
N ILE A 128 -23.42 -3.20 15.66
CA ILE A 128 -23.61 -3.52 14.24
C ILE A 128 -25.11 -3.70 13.99
N SER A 129 -25.73 -2.69 13.39
CA SER A 129 -27.11 -2.80 12.94
C SER A 129 -27.17 -3.70 11.71
N LYS A 130 -27.77 -4.88 11.82
CA LYS A 130 -27.93 -5.80 10.68
C LYS A 130 -28.84 -5.16 9.63
N PRO A 131 -28.52 -5.22 8.33
CA PRO A 131 -29.39 -4.67 7.29
C PRO A 131 -30.74 -5.39 7.30
N HIS A 132 -31.81 -4.60 7.33
CA HIS A 132 -33.18 -5.08 7.34
C HIS A 132 -33.51 -5.72 5.99
N ILE A 133 -33.43 -7.06 5.88
CA ILE A 133 -34.05 -7.77 4.76
C ILE A 133 -35.57 -7.67 4.98
N ALA A 134 -36.19 -6.72 4.28
CA ALA A 134 -37.62 -6.49 4.31
C ALA A 134 -38.36 -7.67 3.67
N LYS A 135 -38.66 -8.70 4.47
CA LYS A 135 -39.75 -9.62 4.14
C LYS A 135 -41.04 -8.97 4.60
N LYS A 136 -41.89 -8.60 3.65
CA LYS A 136 -43.26 -8.14 3.89
C LYS A 136 -44.07 -9.29 4.51
N SER A 137 -44.34 -9.21 5.80
CA SER A 137 -45.45 -9.92 6.45
C SER A 137 -45.99 -9.01 7.55
N PRO A 138 -47.31 -8.73 7.56
CA PRO A 138 -47.90 -7.92 8.61
C PRO A 138 -48.14 -8.79 9.86
N GLU A 139 -48.26 -8.10 10.99
CA GLU A 139 -48.76 -8.56 12.28
C GLU A 139 -47.76 -9.11 13.31
N ASN A 140 -47.49 -8.22 14.28
CA ASN A 140 -47.35 -8.48 15.71
C ASN A 140 -46.29 -9.50 16.17
N ASN A 141 -45.07 -9.03 16.44
CA ASN A 141 -44.38 -9.38 17.69
C ASN A 141 -43.16 -8.49 17.95
N LEU A 142 -42.85 -8.31 19.23
CA LEU A 142 -41.87 -7.39 19.79
C LEU A 142 -40.57 -7.29 18.98
N GLU A 143 -40.17 -6.06 18.68
CA GLU A 143 -38.90 -5.67 18.08
C GLU A 143 -37.73 -6.23 18.91
N SER A 144 -37.33 -7.45 18.57
CA SER A 144 -36.06 -8.00 19.00
C SER A 144 -34.99 -7.18 18.31
N ASN A 145 -34.47 -6.18 19.01
CA ASN A 145 -33.30 -5.39 18.64
C ASN A 145 -32.13 -6.37 18.39
N ARG A 146 -31.99 -6.88 17.16
CA ARG A 146 -30.92 -7.81 16.76
C ARG A 146 -29.58 -7.08 16.57
N ASN A 147 -29.31 -6.08 17.40
CA ASN A 147 -28.03 -5.40 17.48
C ASN A 147 -27.07 -6.33 18.21
N VAL A 148 -26.14 -6.92 17.45
CA VAL A 148 -25.05 -7.68 18.05
C VAL A 148 -24.01 -6.67 18.49
N MET A 149 -23.84 -6.53 19.81
CA MET A 149 -22.76 -5.74 20.39
C MET A 149 -21.49 -6.57 20.27
N LYS A 150 -20.52 -6.08 19.48
CA LYS A 150 -19.19 -6.69 19.38
C LYS A 150 -18.19 -5.83 20.12
N GLU A 151 -17.36 -6.47 20.92
CA GLU A 151 -16.31 -5.86 21.73
C GLU A 151 -14.95 -6.02 21.05
N TYR A 152 -14.17 -4.95 21.09
CA TYR A 152 -12.88 -4.86 20.44
C TYR A 152 -11.83 -4.21 21.34
N HIS A 153 -10.59 -4.67 21.26
CA HIS A 153 -9.44 -4.01 21.88
C HIS A 153 -8.73 -3.11 20.87
N PRO A 154 -8.40 -1.86 21.20
CA PRO A 154 -7.64 -1.01 20.30
C PRO A 154 -6.22 -1.56 20.06
N VAL A 155 -5.71 -1.35 18.85
CA VAL A 155 -4.39 -1.78 18.42
C VAL A 155 -3.58 -0.58 17.95
N THR A 156 -2.39 -0.42 18.53
CA THR A 156 -1.45 0.65 18.24
C THR A 156 -0.16 0.10 17.63
N CYS A 157 0.55 0.91 16.86
CA CYS A 157 1.87 0.55 16.35
C CYS A 157 2.90 0.59 17.48
N LYS A 158 3.70 -0.48 17.62
CA LYS A 158 4.76 -0.57 18.63
C LYS A 158 5.86 0.48 18.44
N VAL A 159 6.10 0.91 17.21
CA VAL A 159 7.24 1.79 16.85
C VAL A 159 6.90 3.26 17.10
N CYS A 160 5.75 3.74 16.63
CA CYS A 160 5.37 5.15 16.70
C CYS A 160 4.17 5.45 17.61
N GLY A 161 3.51 4.42 18.17
CA GLY A 161 2.32 4.58 19.01
C GLY A 161 1.03 4.94 18.26
N ASN A 162 1.06 5.09 16.94
CA ASN A 162 -0.12 5.47 16.17
C ASN A 162 -1.21 4.39 16.26
N SER A 163 -2.47 4.78 16.39
CA SER A 163 -3.61 3.85 16.33
C SER A 163 -3.76 3.29 14.92
N VAL A 164 -3.68 1.97 14.78
CA VAL A 164 -3.70 1.28 13.48
C VAL A 164 -4.95 0.41 13.30
N GLY A 165 -5.64 0.04 14.37
CA GLY A 165 -6.79 -0.86 14.22
C GLY A 165 -7.43 -1.29 15.52
N CYS A 166 -8.17 -2.39 15.45
CA CYS A 166 -8.82 -3.02 16.59
C CYS A 166 -8.83 -4.54 16.47
N LYS A 167 -8.68 -5.24 17.59
CA LYS A 167 -8.70 -6.70 17.71
C LYS A 167 -10.07 -7.14 18.20
N GLU A 168 -10.69 -8.10 17.53
CA GLU A 168 -11.94 -8.70 18.00
C GLU A 168 -11.67 -9.75 19.07
N ILE A 169 -12.42 -9.70 20.18
CA ILE A 169 -12.20 -10.57 21.35
C ILE A 169 -12.48 -12.04 21.02
N GLN A 170 -13.52 -12.32 20.22
CA GLN A 170 -13.99 -13.69 19.98
C GLN A 170 -13.14 -14.46 18.95
N THR A 171 -12.72 -13.79 17.89
CA THR A 171 -12.03 -14.41 16.74
C THR A 171 -10.52 -14.25 16.82
N ASN A 172 -10.01 -13.43 17.75
CA ASN A 172 -8.60 -13.07 17.90
C ASN A 172 -8.01 -12.39 16.63
N MET A 173 -8.86 -12.00 15.67
CA MET A 173 -8.46 -11.33 14.44
C MET A 173 -8.26 -9.83 14.68
N ILE A 174 -7.20 -9.29 14.10
CA ILE A 174 -6.92 -7.84 14.11
C ILE A 174 -7.43 -7.24 12.82
N TYR A 175 -8.31 -6.25 12.94
CA TYR A 175 -8.82 -5.43 11.85
C TYR A 175 -8.05 -4.13 11.78
N PHE A 176 -7.60 -3.82 10.57
CA PHE A 176 -6.83 -2.64 10.24
C PHE A 176 -7.66 -1.70 9.38
N ASN A 177 -7.66 -0.43 9.73
CA ASN A 177 -8.35 0.63 8.99
C ASN A 177 -7.33 1.68 8.56
N ASP A 178 -7.44 2.18 7.33
CA ASP A 178 -6.63 3.29 6.81
C ASP A 178 -5.11 3.06 6.90
N ILE A 179 -4.67 1.89 6.41
CA ILE A 179 -3.27 1.45 6.41
C ILE A 179 -2.69 1.50 5.00
N LEU A 180 -1.36 1.64 4.91
CA LEU A 180 -0.63 1.53 3.66
C LEU A 180 -0.49 0.05 3.27
N ALA A 181 -1.21 -0.37 2.24
CA ALA A 181 -1.13 -1.71 1.68
C ALA A 181 -0.22 -1.73 0.46
N SER A 182 0.78 -2.61 0.47
CA SER A 182 1.66 -2.86 -0.68
C SER A 182 1.24 -4.17 -1.33
N HIS A 183 0.92 -4.12 -2.62
CA HIS A 183 0.58 -5.27 -3.45
C HIS A 183 1.74 -5.56 -4.39
N SER A 184 2.11 -6.84 -4.53
CA SER A 184 3.08 -7.33 -5.52
C SER A 184 2.38 -7.74 -6.80
#